data_AF-A0A7W0VVY6-F1
#
_entry.id   AF-A0A7W0VVY6-F1
#
_cell.length_a   1.000
_cell.length_b   1.000
_cell.length_c   1.000
_cell.angle_alpha   90.00
_cell.angle_beta   90.00
_cell.angle_gamma   90.00
#
_symmetry.space_group_name_H-M   'P 1'
#
loop_
_entity.id
_entity.type
_entity.pdbx_description
1 polymer ?
#
loop_
_entity_poly.entity_id
_entity_poly.type
_entity_poly.pdbx_seq_one_letter_code
_entity_poly.pdbx_strand_id
1 'polypeptide(L)'
;MLRVVHSDRAEELFGALLEALPPADPFAPATIVVGGHLVRRWLMRELAFARGIAAGLELVTFDAFVERAYADPDLGLRSIDQAQLATVLASVLSDPAVIRNLPQVAAYLDEAPEGGDRAGPRRVQLAQHLARLTWGYASTRPDWMPALLAGHVPSELENDPTARWQAKLIASAFDRASLATGDGHRTLVPMLPWARRRLHLERPQVSGPLAVFGMRYLQRAQLEALTDLAQDINVTVYVLDPCRELWDDVAGRSKAEGTTDPLPLVLWGRPVRDTLSALVERTGGDLEDRFEDRGGTSARERLLADVQQRAAPSGPPAAEAGVTVLACPSSRREIEAIAAETRRLLDADPKLHAHHIAVWIAGDAEQYLAQATSAFDAVGVPCHLVDAPIDDRGRIAEAMLALLELPTSGMARRDLLRVMTHPAVLAGHPHVDAADWVRWTERLGIAHGADAQAHHGTYLEEFPNHFHWDQGVRRLALGAFMVGDRAERGPARIQALELSPEELRPDQLASAATYALLVRSLSDDAAWLARREATLTKWSELFA
;
A
#
# COMPACT_ATOMS: atom_id res chain seq x y z
N MET A 1 -29.17 -14.91 -12.07
CA MET A 1 -29.05 -16.05 -11.14
C MET A 1 -27.69 -15.98 -10.43
N LEU A 2 -27.61 -16.30 -9.13
CA LEU A 2 -26.33 -16.42 -8.41
C LEU A 2 -25.91 -17.90 -8.37
N ARG A 3 -24.74 -18.22 -8.93
CA ARG A 3 -24.14 -19.55 -8.94
C ARG A 3 -22.81 -19.52 -8.19
N VAL A 4 -22.49 -20.60 -7.50
CA VAL A 4 -21.23 -20.76 -6.78
C VAL A 4 -20.54 -22.02 -7.28
N VAL A 5 -19.25 -21.89 -7.61
CA VAL A 5 -18.38 -23.00 -7.99
C VAL A 5 -17.27 -23.06 -6.95
N HIS A 6 -17.07 -24.22 -6.34
CA HIS A 6 -16.09 -24.39 -5.27
C HIS A 6 -15.16 -25.57 -5.53
N SER A 7 -13.91 -25.40 -5.09
CA SER A 7 -12.84 -26.39 -5.20
C SER A 7 -11.71 -26.02 -4.25
N ASP A 8 -10.90 -26.99 -3.83
CA ASP A 8 -9.70 -26.77 -3.05
C ASP A 8 -8.48 -26.37 -3.90
N ARG A 9 -8.65 -26.28 -5.22
CA ARG A 9 -7.60 -25.96 -6.19
C ARG A 9 -8.01 -24.82 -7.11
N ALA A 10 -7.10 -23.86 -7.29
CA ALA A 10 -7.35 -22.70 -8.15
C ALA A 10 -7.40 -23.09 -9.64
N GLU A 11 -6.70 -24.15 -10.02
CA GLU A 11 -6.65 -24.69 -11.38
C GLU A 11 -8.02 -25.22 -11.82
N GLU A 12 -8.73 -25.93 -10.94
CA GLU A 12 -10.07 -26.46 -11.24
C GLU A 12 -11.10 -25.35 -11.38
N LEU A 13 -11.04 -24.34 -10.49
CA LEU A 13 -11.86 -23.13 -10.61
C LEU A 13 -11.57 -22.39 -11.92
N PHE A 14 -10.30 -22.33 -12.32
CA PHE A 14 -9.91 -21.73 -13.60
C PHE A 14 -10.45 -22.51 -14.79
N GLY A 15 -10.42 -23.85 -14.75
CA GLY A 15 -11.05 -24.71 -15.75
C GLY A 15 -12.55 -24.42 -15.89
N ALA A 16 -13.27 -24.38 -14.77
CA ALA A 16 -14.69 -24.05 -14.75
C ALA A 16 -14.98 -22.63 -15.28
N LEU A 17 -14.13 -21.65 -14.94
CA LEU A 17 -14.21 -20.31 -15.51
C LEU A 17 -14.00 -20.33 -17.02
N LEU A 18 -13.01 -21.06 -17.51
CA LEU A 18 -12.67 -21.14 -18.92
C LEU A 18 -13.82 -21.71 -19.76
N GLU A 19 -14.50 -22.73 -19.23
CA GLU A 19 -15.71 -23.34 -19.81
C GLU A 19 -16.90 -22.36 -19.84
N ALA A 20 -17.06 -21.56 -18.78
CA ALA A 20 -18.19 -20.63 -18.63
C ALA A 20 -18.00 -19.30 -19.37
N LEU A 21 -16.76 -18.92 -19.69
CA LEU A 21 -16.46 -17.65 -20.33
C LEU A 21 -17.02 -17.61 -21.75
N PRO A 22 -17.78 -16.55 -22.12
CA PRO A 22 -18.32 -16.44 -23.47
C PRO A 22 -17.20 -16.31 -24.52
N PRO A 23 -17.54 -16.53 -25.82
CA PRO A 23 -16.64 -16.20 -26.92
C PRO A 23 -16.16 -14.76 -26.80
N ALA A 24 -14.89 -14.51 -27.15
CA ALA A 24 -14.31 -13.18 -27.04
C ALA A 24 -15.01 -12.21 -28.01
N ASP A 25 -15.56 -11.12 -27.48
CA ASP A 25 -16.12 -10.01 -28.24
C ASP A 25 -15.34 -8.72 -27.90
N PRO A 26 -14.63 -8.11 -28.86
CA PRO A 26 -13.88 -6.87 -28.62
C PRO A 26 -14.77 -5.66 -28.30
N PHE A 27 -16.07 -5.73 -28.59
CA PHE A 27 -17.04 -4.66 -28.31
C PHE A 27 -17.91 -4.94 -27.08
N ALA A 28 -17.87 -6.16 -26.56
CA ALA A 28 -18.59 -6.57 -25.34
C ALA A 28 -17.69 -7.45 -24.46
N PRO A 29 -16.63 -6.87 -23.85
CA PRO A 29 -15.67 -7.64 -23.08
C PRO A 29 -16.32 -8.28 -21.85
N ALA A 30 -16.02 -9.55 -21.62
CA ALA A 30 -16.51 -10.23 -20.42
C ALA A 30 -15.83 -9.65 -19.17
N THR A 31 -16.62 -9.34 -18.15
CA THR A 31 -16.11 -8.78 -16.90
C THR A 31 -15.83 -9.88 -15.88
N ILE A 32 -14.61 -9.87 -15.35
CA ILE A 32 -14.17 -10.77 -14.27
C ILE A 32 -13.71 -9.91 -13.10
N VAL A 33 -14.42 -10.00 -11.98
CA VAL A 33 -14.03 -9.38 -10.72
C VAL A 33 -13.00 -10.26 -10.03
N VAL A 34 -11.85 -9.68 -9.68
CA VAL A 34 -10.72 -10.40 -9.07
C VAL A 34 -10.42 -9.91 -7.65
N GLY A 35 -9.88 -10.81 -6.82
CA GLY A 35 -9.46 -10.49 -5.45
C GLY A 35 -8.22 -9.60 -5.31
N GLY A 36 -7.55 -9.26 -6.41
CA GLY A 36 -6.40 -8.34 -6.39
C GLY A 36 -5.54 -8.42 -7.65
N HIS A 37 -4.50 -7.58 -7.70
CA HIS A 37 -3.63 -7.48 -8.87
C HIS A 37 -2.85 -8.76 -9.20
N LEU A 38 -2.46 -9.55 -8.18
CA LEU A 38 -1.77 -10.82 -8.39
C LEU A 38 -2.67 -11.86 -9.05
N VAL A 39 -3.91 -12.00 -8.55
CA VAL A 39 -4.92 -12.88 -9.16
C VAL A 39 -5.19 -12.45 -10.59
N ARG A 40 -5.35 -11.14 -10.84
CA ARG A 40 -5.50 -10.61 -12.22
C ARG A 40 -4.35 -11.02 -13.14
N ARG A 41 -3.09 -10.85 -12.68
CA ARG A 41 -1.91 -11.22 -13.50
C ARG A 41 -1.86 -12.71 -13.78
N TRP A 42 -2.09 -13.53 -12.76
CA TRP A 42 -2.15 -14.98 -12.91
C TRP A 42 -3.25 -15.39 -13.90
N LEU A 43 -4.47 -14.88 -13.72
CA LEU A 43 -5.61 -15.24 -14.56
C LEU A 43 -5.40 -14.83 -16.03
N MET A 44 -4.86 -13.62 -16.28
CA MET A 44 -4.50 -13.19 -17.64
C MET A 44 -3.48 -14.13 -18.30
N ARG A 45 -2.47 -14.58 -17.54
CA ARG A 45 -1.45 -15.50 -18.01
C ARG A 45 -2.06 -16.86 -18.34
N GLU A 46 -2.82 -17.45 -17.43
CA GLU A 46 -3.44 -18.77 -17.63
C GLU A 46 -4.46 -18.75 -18.78
N LEU A 47 -5.25 -17.68 -18.90
CA LEU A 47 -6.15 -17.47 -20.04
C LEU A 47 -5.39 -17.40 -21.37
N ALA A 48 -4.25 -16.70 -21.40
CA ALA A 48 -3.42 -16.60 -22.59
C ALA A 48 -2.79 -17.96 -22.96
N PHE A 49 -2.33 -18.74 -21.99
CA PHE A 49 -1.82 -20.08 -22.24
C PHE A 49 -2.92 -21.04 -22.73
N ALA A 50 -4.12 -20.97 -22.15
CA ALA A 50 -5.23 -21.85 -22.53
C ALA A 50 -5.85 -21.50 -23.89
N ARG A 51 -5.99 -20.20 -24.21
CA ARG A 51 -6.66 -19.72 -25.44
C ARG A 51 -5.68 -19.27 -26.54
N GLY A 52 -4.38 -19.27 -26.28
CA GLY A 52 -3.34 -18.68 -27.12
C GLY A 52 -3.24 -17.14 -27.01
N ILE A 53 -4.35 -16.46 -26.67
CA ILE A 53 -4.39 -15.01 -26.41
C ILE A 53 -5.44 -14.68 -25.33
N ALA A 54 -5.12 -13.74 -24.45
CA ALA A 54 -6.07 -13.14 -23.51
C ALA A 54 -6.38 -11.70 -23.95
N ALA A 55 -7.51 -11.52 -24.65
CA ALA A 55 -8.00 -10.22 -25.12
C ALA A 55 -9.53 -10.17 -25.03
N GLY A 56 -10.12 -8.96 -25.05
CA GLY A 56 -11.58 -8.80 -24.92
C GLY A 56 -12.11 -9.20 -23.55
N LEU A 57 -11.28 -9.04 -22.51
CA LEU A 57 -11.63 -9.36 -21.12
C LEU A 57 -11.33 -8.16 -20.25
N GLU A 58 -12.20 -7.91 -19.28
CA GLU A 58 -12.02 -6.86 -18.31
C GLU A 58 -11.86 -7.44 -16.90
N LEU A 59 -10.63 -7.38 -16.38
CA LEU A 59 -10.30 -7.87 -15.05
C LEU A 59 -10.14 -6.68 -14.10
N VAL A 60 -11.09 -6.53 -13.18
CA VAL A 60 -11.22 -5.38 -12.28
C VAL A 60 -11.32 -5.84 -10.83
N THR A 61 -10.91 -4.99 -9.89
CA THR A 61 -11.18 -5.23 -8.47
C THR A 61 -12.66 -5.03 -8.16
N PHE A 62 -13.13 -5.58 -7.04
CA PHE A 62 -14.53 -5.46 -6.65
C PHE A 62 -14.98 -4.00 -6.51
N ASP A 63 -14.18 -3.16 -5.85
CA ASP A 63 -14.52 -1.75 -5.65
C ASP A 63 -14.58 -0.99 -6.98
N ALA A 64 -13.61 -1.20 -7.87
CA ALA A 64 -13.63 -0.57 -9.19
C ALA A 64 -14.83 -1.01 -10.03
N PHE A 65 -15.24 -2.28 -9.90
CA PHE A 65 -16.45 -2.78 -10.55
C PHE A 65 -17.70 -2.14 -9.96
N VAL A 66 -17.86 -2.11 -8.64
CA VAL A 66 -19.02 -1.50 -7.97
C VAL A 66 -19.12 -0.02 -8.29
N GLU A 67 -18.02 0.71 -8.23
CA GLU A 67 -17.98 2.13 -8.57
C GLU A 67 -18.48 2.36 -10.00
N ARG A 68 -17.92 1.63 -10.96
CA ARG A 68 -18.29 1.76 -12.38
C ARG A 68 -19.72 1.35 -12.67
N ALA A 69 -20.21 0.28 -12.03
CA ALA A 69 -21.55 -0.23 -12.28
C ALA A 69 -22.62 0.64 -11.60
N TYR A 70 -22.41 1.02 -10.33
CA TYR A 70 -23.45 1.61 -9.51
C TYR A 70 -23.40 3.13 -9.41
N ALA A 71 -22.22 3.77 -9.56
CA ALA A 71 -22.16 5.22 -9.58
C ALA A 71 -22.80 5.74 -10.86
N ASP A 72 -23.58 6.81 -10.74
CA ASP A 72 -24.28 7.42 -11.85
C ASP A 72 -24.37 8.93 -11.60
N PRO A 73 -23.38 9.69 -12.08
CA PRO A 73 -23.34 11.14 -11.93
C PRO A 73 -24.57 11.86 -12.50
N ASP A 74 -25.20 11.31 -13.52
CA ASP A 74 -26.37 11.89 -14.19
C ASP A 74 -27.64 11.70 -13.36
N LEU A 75 -27.72 10.60 -12.60
CA LEU A 75 -28.72 10.38 -11.56
C LEU A 75 -28.35 11.00 -10.21
N GLY A 76 -27.26 11.77 -10.16
CA GLY A 76 -26.78 12.43 -8.95
C GLY A 76 -26.17 11.50 -7.91
N LEU A 77 -25.82 10.25 -8.25
CA LEU A 77 -25.16 9.31 -7.34
C LEU A 77 -23.65 9.26 -7.60
N ARG A 78 -22.85 9.74 -6.65
CA ARG A 78 -21.39 9.85 -6.78
C ARG A 78 -20.66 9.04 -5.72
N SER A 79 -19.54 8.45 -6.12
CA SER A 79 -18.64 7.71 -5.24
C SER A 79 -17.70 8.64 -4.48
N ILE A 80 -17.22 8.13 -3.34
CA ILE A 80 -16.06 8.61 -2.61
C ILE A 80 -15.17 7.39 -2.35
N ASP A 81 -13.91 7.46 -2.80
CA ASP A 81 -12.91 6.45 -2.47
C ASP A 81 -12.31 6.68 -1.06
N GLN A 82 -11.53 5.72 -0.56
CA GLN A 82 -10.94 5.81 0.78
C GLN A 82 -9.94 6.97 0.93
N ALA A 83 -9.19 7.32 -0.12
CA ALA A 83 -8.19 8.39 -0.09
C ALA A 83 -8.85 9.77 -0.11
N GLN A 84 -9.92 9.93 -0.90
CA GLN A 84 -10.79 11.08 -0.90
C GLN A 84 -11.45 11.26 0.48
N LEU A 85 -11.97 10.19 1.09
CA LEU A 85 -12.52 10.25 2.45
C LEU A 85 -11.46 10.72 3.46
N ALA A 86 -10.24 10.18 3.42
CA ALA A 86 -9.14 10.61 4.29
C ALA A 86 -8.81 12.10 4.09
N THR A 87 -8.85 12.58 2.86
CA THR A 87 -8.61 13.99 2.52
C THR A 87 -9.69 14.90 3.10
N VAL A 88 -10.97 14.52 2.97
CA VAL A 88 -12.10 15.27 3.53
C VAL A 88 -12.07 15.24 5.06
N LEU A 89 -11.77 14.10 5.67
CA LEU A 89 -11.59 13.99 7.13
C LEU A 89 -10.44 14.87 7.63
N ALA A 90 -9.31 14.94 6.92
CA ALA A 90 -8.21 15.82 7.27
C ALA A 90 -8.64 17.30 7.21
N SER A 91 -9.49 17.68 6.26
CA SER A 91 -10.12 19.00 6.23
C SER A 91 -11.03 19.22 7.44
N VAL A 92 -11.90 18.27 7.79
CA VAL A 92 -12.78 18.37 8.97
C VAL A 92 -11.98 18.52 10.26
N LEU A 93 -10.92 17.74 10.43
CA LEU A 93 -10.03 17.84 11.58
C LEU A 93 -9.23 19.15 11.62
N SER A 94 -9.15 19.89 10.52
CA SER A 94 -8.55 21.22 10.49
C SER A 94 -9.49 22.35 10.90
N ASP A 95 -10.79 22.05 11.08
CA ASP A 95 -11.82 23.03 11.39
C ASP A 95 -11.98 23.24 12.91
N PRO A 96 -11.60 24.40 13.47
CA PRO A 96 -11.70 24.65 14.90
C PRO A 96 -13.15 24.62 15.42
N ALA A 97 -14.14 24.92 14.58
CA ALA A 97 -15.54 24.89 15.00
C ALA A 97 -16.03 23.47 15.27
N VAL A 98 -15.53 22.50 14.50
CA VAL A 98 -15.82 21.07 14.72
C VAL A 98 -15.02 20.55 15.92
N ILE A 99 -13.71 20.81 15.95
CA ILE A 99 -12.80 20.22 16.93
C ILE A 99 -13.03 20.71 18.36
N ARG A 100 -13.45 21.98 18.56
CA ARG A 100 -13.77 22.51 19.91
C ARG A 100 -14.87 21.71 20.63
N ASN A 101 -15.74 21.02 19.89
CA ASN A 101 -16.80 20.20 20.48
C ASN A 101 -16.37 18.75 20.75
N LEU A 102 -15.11 18.40 20.49
CA LEU A 102 -14.55 17.05 20.59
C LEU A 102 -13.27 17.07 21.44
N PRO A 103 -13.37 17.17 22.78
CA PRO A 103 -12.22 17.45 23.65
C PRO A 103 -11.10 16.40 23.59
N GLN A 104 -11.45 15.13 23.39
CA GLN A 104 -10.46 14.05 23.25
C GLN A 104 -9.63 14.18 21.95
N VAL A 105 -10.29 14.58 20.86
CA VAL A 105 -9.64 14.78 19.56
C VAL A 105 -8.80 16.06 19.61
N ALA A 106 -9.33 17.13 20.20
CA ALA A 106 -8.59 18.37 20.41
C ALA A 106 -7.30 18.12 21.20
N ALA A 107 -7.38 17.44 22.35
CA ALA A 107 -6.21 17.11 23.15
C ALA A 107 -5.15 16.33 22.36
N TYR A 108 -5.56 15.32 21.57
CA TYR A 108 -4.64 14.55 20.73
C TYR A 108 -3.94 15.41 19.66
N LEU A 109 -4.67 16.36 19.05
CA LEU A 109 -4.12 17.27 18.03
C LEU A 109 -3.23 18.37 18.64
N ASP A 110 -3.52 18.80 19.87
CA ASP A 110 -2.80 19.88 20.58
C ASP A 110 -1.51 19.39 21.24
N GLU A 111 -1.33 18.08 21.47
CA GLU A 111 -0.12 17.44 22.02
C GLU A 111 1.11 17.48 21.06
N ALA A 112 1.23 18.50 20.20
CA ALA A 112 2.31 18.63 19.24
C ALA A 112 3.69 18.64 19.93
N PRO A 113 4.61 17.74 19.55
CA PRO A 113 5.98 17.75 20.05
C PRO A 113 6.77 18.89 19.38
N GLU A 114 7.03 19.94 20.15
CA GLU A 114 8.02 21.01 19.88
C GLU A 114 7.82 21.89 18.63
N GLY A 115 8.58 23.01 18.62
CA GLY A 115 8.49 24.06 17.61
C GLY A 115 8.94 23.56 16.22
N GLY A 116 7.96 23.24 15.39
CA GLY A 116 8.17 22.77 14.02
C GLY A 116 7.10 21.77 13.58
N ASP A 117 6.56 20.99 14.52
CA ASP A 117 5.46 20.07 14.28
C ASP A 117 4.13 20.85 14.33
N ARG A 118 3.81 21.57 13.23
CA ARG A 118 2.42 21.96 13.01
C ARG A 118 1.61 20.67 13.08
N ALA A 119 0.47 20.62 13.77
CA ALA A 119 -0.38 19.43 13.99
C ALA A 119 -0.79 18.59 12.73
N GLY A 120 -0.25 18.92 11.55
CA GLY A 120 -0.38 18.24 10.26
C GLY A 120 -0.17 16.72 10.30
N PRO A 121 0.95 16.15 10.78
CA PRO A 121 1.15 14.70 10.72
C PRO A 121 0.09 13.92 11.51
N ARG A 122 -0.17 14.29 12.76
CA ARG A 122 -1.21 13.67 13.60
C ARG A 122 -2.59 13.77 12.98
N ARG A 123 -2.93 14.95 12.43
CA ARG A 123 -4.19 15.18 11.72
C ARG A 123 -4.36 14.25 10.53
N VAL A 124 -3.35 14.14 9.67
CA VAL A 124 -3.39 13.29 8.47
C VAL A 124 -3.42 11.80 8.87
N GLN A 125 -2.63 11.39 9.86
CA GLN A 125 -2.63 10.02 10.37
C GLN A 125 -4.00 9.61 10.94
N LEU A 126 -4.60 10.48 11.76
CA LEU A 126 -5.94 10.24 12.31
C LEU A 126 -7.00 10.18 11.20
N ALA A 127 -6.92 11.08 10.22
CA ALA A 127 -7.82 11.08 9.08
C ALA A 127 -7.72 9.78 8.26
N GLN A 128 -6.51 9.30 7.99
CA GLN A 128 -6.27 8.03 7.30
C GLN A 128 -6.77 6.84 8.11
N HIS A 129 -6.57 6.84 9.43
CA HIS A 129 -7.08 5.79 10.31
C HIS A 129 -8.61 5.76 10.31
N LEU A 130 -9.27 6.91 10.46
CA LEU A 130 -10.72 7.04 10.40
C LEU A 130 -11.29 6.65 9.05
N ALA A 131 -10.63 7.01 7.94
CA ALA A 131 -11.06 6.59 6.61
C ALA A 131 -11.02 5.07 6.45
N ARG A 132 -9.94 4.41 6.92
CA ARG A 132 -9.84 2.94 6.95
C ARG A 132 -10.94 2.30 7.80
N LEU A 133 -11.20 2.83 9.01
CA LEU A 133 -12.25 2.32 9.88
C LEU A 133 -13.64 2.47 9.25
N THR A 134 -13.95 3.65 8.71
CA THR A 134 -15.23 3.94 8.06
C THR A 134 -15.44 3.05 6.84
N TRP A 135 -14.39 2.81 6.04
CA TRP A 135 -14.42 1.86 4.94
C TRP A 135 -14.71 0.43 5.42
N GLY A 136 -14.07 0.01 6.51
CA GLY A 136 -14.34 -1.26 7.17
C GLY A 136 -15.79 -1.40 7.62
N TYR A 137 -16.36 -0.37 8.23
CA TYR A 137 -17.79 -0.32 8.61
C TYR A 137 -18.70 -0.40 7.39
N ALA A 138 -18.47 0.41 6.36
CA ALA A 138 -19.24 0.38 5.12
C ALA A 138 -19.23 -1.00 4.45
N SER A 139 -18.11 -1.71 4.53
CA SER A 139 -17.95 -3.00 3.87
C SER A 139 -18.56 -4.16 4.67
N THR A 140 -18.38 -4.17 5.99
CA THR A 140 -18.76 -5.30 6.87
C THR A 140 -20.08 -5.09 7.61
N ARG A 141 -20.41 -3.85 7.95
CA ARG A 141 -21.61 -3.40 8.67
C ARG A 141 -22.28 -2.24 7.93
N PRO A 142 -22.73 -2.42 6.68
CA PRO A 142 -23.41 -1.38 5.92
C PRO A 142 -24.67 -0.84 6.64
N ASP A 143 -25.26 -1.63 7.54
CA ASP A 143 -26.37 -1.27 8.42
C ASP A 143 -26.04 -0.16 9.44
N TRP A 144 -24.78 0.02 9.82
CA TRP A 144 -24.34 1.10 10.71
C TRP A 144 -24.25 2.45 10.01
N MET A 145 -23.98 2.45 8.71
CA MET A 145 -23.67 3.66 7.97
C MET A 145 -24.78 4.72 8.01
N PRO A 146 -26.07 4.41 7.92
CA PRO A 146 -27.13 5.43 8.01
C PRO A 146 -27.09 6.22 9.32
N ALA A 147 -26.80 5.57 10.45
CA ALA A 147 -26.67 6.24 11.74
C ALA A 147 -25.39 7.10 11.79
N LEU A 148 -24.26 6.53 11.36
CA LEU A 148 -22.96 7.22 11.33
C LEU A 148 -22.96 8.45 10.42
N LEU A 149 -23.56 8.35 9.24
CA LEU A 149 -23.70 9.45 8.28
C LEU A 149 -24.60 10.58 8.82
N ALA A 150 -25.55 10.25 9.71
CA ALA A 150 -26.38 11.23 10.42
C ALA A 150 -25.73 11.77 11.71
N GLY A 151 -24.52 11.30 12.07
CA GLY A 151 -23.82 11.71 13.27
C GLY A 151 -24.38 11.11 14.55
N HIS A 152 -25.05 9.96 14.44
CA HIS A 152 -25.57 9.14 15.54
C HIS A 152 -24.72 7.89 15.73
N VAL A 153 -24.71 7.37 16.97
CA VAL A 153 -23.99 6.15 17.33
C VAL A 153 -24.89 4.94 17.02
N PRO A 154 -24.42 3.94 16.26
CA PRO A 154 -25.12 2.67 16.10
C PRO A 154 -25.32 1.97 17.46
N SER A 155 -26.44 1.26 17.63
CA SER A 155 -26.81 0.63 18.90
C SER A 155 -25.73 -0.26 19.51
N GLU A 156 -25.00 -0.99 18.68
CA GLU A 156 -23.96 -1.93 19.09
C GLU A 156 -22.67 -1.22 19.53
N LEU A 157 -22.54 0.07 19.24
CA LEU A 157 -21.41 0.92 19.64
C LEU A 157 -21.78 1.89 20.78
N GLU A 158 -22.97 1.77 21.39
CA GLU A 158 -23.43 2.68 22.45
C GLU A 158 -22.48 2.75 23.65
N ASN A 159 -21.81 1.64 23.96
CA ASN A 159 -20.88 1.53 25.08
C ASN A 159 -19.43 1.90 24.71
N ASP A 160 -19.14 2.17 23.43
CA ASP A 160 -17.81 2.55 23.00
C ASP A 160 -17.61 4.07 23.25
N PRO A 161 -16.65 4.47 24.11
CA PRO A 161 -16.40 5.87 24.41
C PRO A 161 -15.97 6.68 23.18
N THR A 162 -15.47 6.02 22.12
CA THR A 162 -14.99 6.65 20.90
C THR A 162 -16.07 6.85 19.83
N ALA A 163 -17.15 6.07 19.88
CA ALA A 163 -18.15 6.05 18.81
C ALA A 163 -18.83 7.41 18.60
N ARG A 164 -19.03 8.19 19.67
CA ARG A 164 -19.67 9.52 19.60
C ARG A 164 -18.88 10.49 18.73
N TRP A 165 -17.58 10.63 18.98
CA TRP A 165 -16.76 11.56 18.23
C TRP A 165 -16.46 11.03 16.81
N GLN A 166 -16.35 9.71 16.64
CA GLN A 166 -16.24 9.10 15.31
C GLN A 166 -17.46 9.42 14.44
N ALA A 167 -18.68 9.19 14.95
CA ALA A 167 -19.92 9.49 14.23
C ALA A 167 -19.99 10.98 13.83
N LYS A 168 -19.63 11.90 14.73
CA LYS A 168 -19.61 13.34 14.42
C LYS A 168 -18.62 13.71 13.33
N LEU A 169 -17.40 13.17 13.37
CA LEU A 169 -16.38 13.42 12.35
C LEU A 169 -16.77 12.83 10.99
N ILE A 170 -17.31 11.60 10.98
CA ILE A 170 -17.80 10.95 9.77
C ILE A 170 -18.92 11.77 9.14
N ALA A 171 -19.97 12.10 9.90
CA ALA A 171 -21.08 12.93 9.39
C ALA A 171 -20.59 14.28 8.84
N SER A 172 -19.73 14.96 9.58
CA SER A 172 -19.14 16.24 9.15
C SER A 172 -18.34 16.11 7.85
N ALA A 173 -17.69 14.97 7.62
CA ALA A 173 -16.97 14.71 6.37
C ALA A 173 -17.93 14.54 5.19
N PHE A 174 -19.04 13.81 5.36
CA PHE A 174 -20.03 13.65 4.29
C PHE A 174 -20.81 14.92 4.00
N ASP A 175 -21.15 15.70 5.02
CA ASP A 175 -21.76 17.03 4.85
C ASP A 175 -20.84 17.93 4.01
N ARG A 176 -19.55 17.96 4.36
CA ARG A 176 -18.55 18.75 3.64
C ARG A 176 -18.33 18.27 2.21
N ALA A 177 -18.26 16.96 2.00
CA ALA A 177 -18.12 16.39 0.65
C ALA A 177 -19.33 16.71 -0.23
N SER A 178 -20.54 16.71 0.34
CA SER A 178 -21.77 17.05 -0.37
C SER A 178 -21.81 18.54 -0.75
N LEU A 179 -21.43 19.44 0.18
CA LEU A 179 -21.38 20.88 -0.07
C LEU A 179 -20.37 21.29 -1.16
N ALA A 180 -19.26 20.57 -1.31
CA ALA A 180 -18.16 20.98 -2.19
C ALA A 180 -18.44 20.85 -3.69
N THR A 181 -19.49 20.13 -4.11
CA THR A 181 -19.65 19.73 -5.53
C THR A 181 -21.05 19.91 -6.13
N GLY A 182 -22.00 20.48 -5.39
CA GLY A 182 -23.38 20.68 -5.87
C GLY A 182 -24.21 19.38 -5.90
N ASP A 183 -25.51 19.51 -6.22
CA ASP A 183 -26.57 18.51 -6.04
C ASP A 183 -26.17 17.09 -6.49
N GLY A 184 -26.06 16.18 -5.51
CA GLY A 184 -25.84 14.76 -5.71
C GLY A 184 -25.59 14.03 -4.38
N HIS A 185 -26.15 12.83 -4.23
CA HIS A 185 -25.88 11.95 -3.10
C HIS A 185 -24.49 11.34 -3.23
N ARG A 186 -23.61 11.62 -2.26
CA ARG A 186 -22.28 11.03 -2.18
C ARG A 186 -22.23 9.92 -1.14
N THR A 187 -21.62 8.81 -1.52
CA THR A 187 -21.43 7.67 -0.62
C THR A 187 -20.13 6.95 -0.92
N LEU A 188 -19.68 6.09 0.00
CA LEU A 188 -18.51 5.26 -0.21
C LEU A 188 -18.81 4.20 -1.27
N VAL A 189 -17.78 3.80 -2.03
CA VAL A 189 -17.91 2.77 -3.06
C VAL A 189 -18.65 1.50 -2.56
N PRO A 190 -18.32 0.91 -1.39
CA PRO A 190 -19.05 -0.27 -0.89
C PRO A 190 -20.53 -0.01 -0.59
N MET A 191 -20.91 1.25 -0.37
CA MET A 191 -22.28 1.67 -0.05
C MET A 191 -23.08 2.06 -1.30
N LEU A 192 -22.49 2.09 -2.49
CA LEU A 192 -23.21 2.47 -3.71
C LEU A 192 -24.44 1.59 -4.00
N PRO A 193 -24.38 0.24 -3.93
CA PRO A 193 -25.57 -0.60 -4.12
C PRO A 193 -26.67 -0.29 -3.11
N TRP A 194 -26.29 -0.05 -1.86
CA TRP A 194 -27.22 0.30 -0.80
C TRP A 194 -27.88 1.68 -1.04
N ALA A 195 -27.08 2.69 -1.39
CA ALA A 195 -27.56 4.03 -1.66
C ALA A 195 -28.49 4.08 -2.87
N ARG A 196 -28.15 3.37 -3.95
CA ARG A 196 -28.96 3.26 -5.16
C ARG A 196 -30.36 2.71 -4.87
N ARG A 197 -30.45 1.65 -4.06
CA ARG A 197 -31.73 1.08 -3.58
C ARG A 197 -32.52 2.06 -2.72
N ARG A 198 -31.86 2.77 -1.80
CA ARG A 198 -32.52 3.75 -0.91
C ARG A 198 -33.06 4.95 -1.68
N LEU A 199 -32.38 5.35 -2.75
CA LEU A 199 -32.81 6.44 -3.63
C LEU A 199 -33.84 5.99 -4.68
N HIS A 200 -34.26 4.72 -4.66
CA HIS A 200 -35.20 4.15 -5.63
C HIS A 200 -34.74 4.31 -7.09
N LEU A 201 -33.43 4.32 -7.33
CA LEU A 201 -32.87 4.37 -8.69
C LEU A 201 -32.95 2.98 -9.35
N GLU A 202 -33.09 2.95 -10.68
CA GLU A 202 -33.06 1.72 -11.46
C GLU A 202 -31.76 0.95 -11.23
N ARG A 203 -31.76 -0.37 -11.37
CA ARG A 203 -30.54 -1.18 -11.21
C ARG A 203 -29.47 -0.83 -12.25
N PRO A 204 -28.19 -1.05 -11.94
CA PRO A 204 -27.14 -0.79 -12.91
C PRO A 204 -27.24 -1.75 -14.10
N GLN A 205 -27.10 -1.23 -15.31
CA GLN A 205 -27.03 -2.07 -16.50
C GLN A 205 -25.62 -2.63 -16.67
N VAL A 206 -25.45 -3.91 -16.33
CA VAL A 206 -24.20 -4.63 -16.54
C VAL A 206 -24.35 -5.56 -17.74
N SER A 207 -23.40 -5.47 -18.68
CA SER A 207 -23.42 -6.30 -19.88
C SER A 207 -22.81 -7.68 -19.61
N GLY A 208 -23.53 -8.73 -19.97
CA GLY A 208 -23.04 -10.11 -19.94
C GLY A 208 -22.98 -10.77 -18.55
N PRO A 209 -22.54 -12.04 -18.49
CA PRO A 209 -22.35 -12.74 -17.23
C PRO A 209 -21.16 -12.15 -16.45
N LEU A 210 -21.29 -12.12 -15.12
CA LEU A 210 -20.26 -11.67 -14.20
C LEU A 210 -19.57 -12.88 -13.57
N ALA A 211 -18.24 -12.96 -13.69
CA ALA A 211 -17.43 -13.92 -12.95
C ALA A 211 -16.73 -13.22 -11.77
N VAL A 212 -16.73 -13.84 -10.59
CA VAL A 212 -15.98 -13.38 -9.41
C VAL A 212 -14.96 -14.45 -9.05
N PHE A 213 -13.66 -14.13 -9.13
CA PHE A 213 -12.59 -15.10 -9.00
C PHE A 213 -11.52 -14.70 -7.97
N GLY A 214 -11.12 -15.66 -7.13
CA GLY A 214 -9.99 -15.49 -6.21
C GLY A 214 -10.27 -14.55 -5.03
N MET A 215 -11.53 -14.39 -4.65
CA MET A 215 -11.91 -13.70 -3.41
C MET A 215 -11.72 -14.64 -2.23
N ARG A 216 -10.87 -14.26 -1.27
CA ARG A 216 -10.60 -15.07 -0.06
C ARG A 216 -11.68 -14.93 1.01
N TYR A 217 -12.33 -13.78 1.02
CA TYR A 217 -13.41 -13.43 1.93
C TYR A 217 -14.31 -12.43 1.22
N LEU A 218 -15.61 -12.70 1.19
CA LEU A 218 -16.59 -11.75 0.67
C LEU A 218 -17.22 -11.01 1.84
N GLN A 219 -17.08 -9.68 1.81
CA GLN A 219 -17.68 -8.81 2.81
C GLN A 219 -19.19 -8.69 2.58
N ARG A 220 -19.92 -8.29 3.62
CA ARG A 220 -21.39 -8.16 3.56
C ARG A 220 -21.86 -7.25 2.42
N ALA A 221 -21.25 -6.09 2.23
CA ALA A 221 -21.58 -5.18 1.14
C ALA A 221 -21.37 -5.82 -0.25
N GLN A 222 -20.31 -6.63 -0.40
CA GLN A 222 -20.01 -7.34 -1.64
C GLN A 222 -21.06 -8.42 -1.91
N LEU A 223 -21.42 -9.22 -0.91
CA LEU A 223 -22.48 -10.22 -1.00
C LEU A 223 -23.82 -9.58 -1.39
N GLU A 224 -24.18 -8.44 -0.77
CA GLU A 224 -25.41 -7.71 -1.09
C GLU A 224 -25.41 -7.16 -2.52
N ALA A 225 -24.25 -6.74 -3.04
CA ALA A 225 -24.10 -6.29 -4.43
C ALA A 225 -24.25 -7.47 -5.41
N LEU A 226 -23.60 -8.60 -5.14
CA LEU A 226 -23.71 -9.80 -5.97
C LEU A 226 -25.13 -10.34 -6.00
N THR A 227 -25.83 -10.37 -4.86
CA THR A 227 -27.24 -10.77 -4.79
C THR A 227 -28.14 -9.83 -5.57
N ASP A 228 -27.88 -8.52 -5.54
CA ASP A 228 -28.64 -7.53 -6.30
C ASP A 228 -28.46 -7.72 -7.82
N LEU A 229 -27.21 -7.85 -8.29
CA LEU A 229 -26.88 -8.10 -9.70
C LEU A 229 -27.42 -9.44 -10.21
N ALA A 230 -27.39 -10.47 -9.36
CA ALA A 230 -27.88 -11.80 -9.69
C ALA A 230 -29.38 -11.84 -10.01
N GLN A 231 -30.12 -10.76 -9.82
CA GLN A 231 -31.53 -10.68 -10.23
C GLN A 231 -31.69 -10.43 -11.73
N ASP A 232 -30.71 -9.75 -12.35
CA ASP A 232 -30.80 -9.31 -13.75
C ASP A 232 -29.81 -10.06 -14.65
N ILE A 233 -28.65 -10.45 -14.09
CA ILE A 233 -27.59 -11.15 -14.83
C ILE A 233 -27.19 -12.46 -14.16
N ASN A 234 -26.42 -13.27 -14.90
CA ASN A 234 -25.78 -14.45 -14.33
C ASN A 234 -24.49 -14.04 -13.61
N VAL A 235 -24.44 -14.31 -12.31
CA VAL A 235 -23.28 -14.05 -11.45
C VAL A 235 -22.74 -15.40 -11.01
N THR A 236 -21.48 -15.68 -11.32
CA THR A 236 -20.80 -16.92 -10.88
C THR A 236 -19.62 -16.57 -9.97
N VAL A 237 -19.64 -17.11 -8.75
CA VAL A 237 -18.56 -16.91 -7.76
C VAL A 237 -17.72 -18.18 -7.69
N TYR A 238 -16.43 -18.05 -8.01
CA TYR A 238 -15.43 -19.12 -7.93
C TYR A 238 -14.66 -18.96 -6.62
N VAL A 239 -14.94 -19.85 -5.67
CA VAL A 239 -14.42 -19.78 -4.29
C VAL A 239 -13.52 -20.96 -3.99
N LEU A 240 -12.36 -20.68 -3.37
CA LEU A 240 -11.51 -21.73 -2.83
C LEU A 240 -12.15 -22.27 -1.55
N ASP A 241 -12.41 -23.57 -1.54
CA ASP A 241 -13.01 -24.28 -0.44
C ASP A 241 -12.13 -25.47 -0.08
N PRO A 242 -11.51 -25.49 1.12
CA PRO A 242 -10.62 -26.59 1.50
C PRO A 242 -11.36 -27.90 1.74
N CYS A 243 -12.69 -27.91 1.86
CA CYS A 243 -13.49 -29.07 2.25
C CYS A 243 -14.67 -29.26 1.29
N ARG A 244 -14.90 -30.50 0.82
CA ARG A 244 -15.98 -30.80 -0.12
C ARG A 244 -17.36 -30.71 0.55
N GLU A 245 -17.46 -31.19 1.79
CA GLU A 245 -18.69 -31.15 2.58
C GLU A 245 -18.89 -29.79 3.23
N LEU A 246 -20.15 -29.40 3.48
CA LEU A 246 -20.45 -28.19 4.25
C LEU A 246 -19.89 -28.30 5.68
N TRP A 247 -19.24 -27.23 6.13
CA TRP A 247 -18.46 -27.21 7.36
C TRP A 247 -18.69 -25.92 8.18
N ASP A 248 -19.93 -25.42 8.15
CA ASP A 248 -20.38 -24.22 8.88
C ASP A 248 -20.45 -24.42 10.40
N ASP A 249 -20.58 -25.68 10.82
CA ASP A 249 -20.64 -26.14 12.21
C ASP A 249 -19.28 -26.34 12.87
N VAL A 250 -18.18 -26.33 12.09
CA VAL A 250 -16.83 -26.58 12.59
C VAL A 250 -16.50 -25.64 13.75
N ALA A 251 -16.05 -26.22 14.85
CA ALA A 251 -15.75 -25.48 16.05
C ALA A 251 -14.63 -24.44 15.82
N GLY A 252 -14.70 -23.31 16.52
CA GLY A 252 -13.64 -22.31 16.46
C GLY A 252 -12.37 -22.74 17.20
N ARG A 253 -11.27 -22.00 16.99
CA ARG A 253 -9.95 -22.22 17.60
C ARG A 253 -9.96 -22.50 19.13
N SER A 254 -10.92 -21.95 19.87
CA SER A 254 -11.03 -22.16 21.33
C SER A 254 -11.43 -23.58 21.74
N LYS A 255 -11.94 -24.39 20.80
CA LYS A 255 -12.32 -25.79 21.00
C LYS A 255 -11.48 -26.75 20.13
N ALA A 256 -10.25 -26.35 19.82
CA ALA A 256 -9.36 -27.18 19.00
C ALA A 256 -8.97 -28.49 19.70
N GLU A 257 -8.93 -28.50 21.04
CA GLU A 257 -8.73 -29.72 21.82
C GLU A 257 -10.03 -30.55 21.87
N GLY A 258 -9.97 -31.80 21.39
CA GLY A 258 -11.09 -32.75 21.45
C GLY A 258 -12.07 -32.68 20.27
N THR A 259 -11.78 -31.88 19.23
CA THR A 259 -12.54 -31.91 17.99
C THR A 259 -12.20 -33.13 17.13
N THR A 260 -13.19 -33.63 16.41
CA THR A 260 -13.02 -34.67 15.37
C THR A 260 -12.75 -34.06 13.99
N ASP A 261 -12.94 -32.75 13.83
CA ASP A 261 -12.69 -32.04 12.58
C ASP A 261 -11.18 -31.86 12.32
N PRO A 262 -10.75 -31.82 11.05
CA PRO A 262 -9.38 -31.48 10.70
C PRO A 262 -8.93 -30.15 11.30
N LEU A 263 -7.78 -30.16 11.99
CA LEU A 263 -7.23 -28.97 12.65
C LEU A 263 -7.09 -27.73 11.74
N PRO A 264 -6.70 -27.83 10.46
CA PRO A 264 -6.64 -26.66 9.58
C PRO A 264 -7.99 -25.93 9.44
N LEU A 265 -9.11 -26.65 9.37
CA LEU A 265 -10.46 -26.05 9.30
C LEU A 265 -10.79 -25.30 10.58
N VAL A 266 -10.47 -25.89 11.73
CA VAL A 266 -10.72 -25.34 13.08
C VAL A 266 -9.88 -24.12 13.38
N LEU A 267 -8.60 -24.15 13.00
CA LEU A 267 -7.62 -23.11 13.35
C LEU A 267 -7.67 -21.92 12.40
N TRP A 268 -7.87 -22.15 11.10
CA TRP A 268 -7.67 -21.15 10.06
C TRP A 268 -8.86 -20.97 9.10
N GLY A 269 -9.86 -21.86 9.14
CA GLY A 269 -10.92 -21.89 8.15
C GLY A 269 -11.98 -20.77 8.28
N ARG A 270 -12.07 -20.08 9.42
CA ARG A 270 -13.16 -19.12 9.71
C ARG A 270 -13.49 -18.14 8.56
N PRO A 271 -12.53 -17.45 7.92
CA PRO A 271 -12.86 -16.50 6.85
C PRO A 271 -13.55 -17.16 5.64
N VAL A 272 -13.07 -18.35 5.25
CA VAL A 272 -13.64 -19.10 4.13
C VAL A 272 -15.01 -19.66 4.51
N ARG A 273 -15.13 -20.24 5.71
CA ARG A 273 -16.40 -20.74 6.26
C ARG A 273 -17.48 -19.67 6.26
N ASP A 274 -17.20 -18.50 6.82
CA ASP A 274 -18.17 -17.42 6.94
C ASP A 274 -18.64 -16.94 5.54
N THR A 275 -17.75 -17.00 4.53
CA THR A 275 -18.09 -16.70 3.13
C THR A 275 -18.97 -17.79 2.51
N LEU A 276 -18.59 -19.06 2.67
CA LEU A 276 -19.33 -20.21 2.15
C LEU A 276 -20.74 -20.29 2.75
N SER A 277 -20.88 -20.17 4.08
CA SER A 277 -22.18 -20.15 4.74
C SER A 277 -23.09 -19.05 4.18
N ALA A 278 -22.55 -17.84 3.97
CA ALA A 278 -23.32 -16.73 3.42
C ALA A 278 -23.72 -16.94 1.95
N LEU A 279 -22.88 -17.62 1.16
CA LEU A 279 -23.16 -17.99 -0.22
C LEU A 279 -24.21 -19.11 -0.30
N VAL A 280 -24.07 -20.17 0.49
CA VAL A 280 -25.03 -21.29 0.63
C VAL A 280 -26.42 -20.77 0.96
N GLU A 281 -26.53 -19.86 1.93
CA GLU A 281 -27.79 -19.22 2.30
C GLU A 281 -28.46 -18.50 1.12
N ARG A 282 -27.67 -17.84 0.26
CA ARG A 282 -28.15 -17.04 -0.88
C ARG A 282 -28.45 -17.87 -2.13
N THR A 283 -27.76 -18.99 -2.31
CA THR A 283 -28.00 -19.91 -3.44
C THR A 283 -29.03 -20.99 -3.10
N GLY A 284 -29.46 -21.11 -1.84
CA GLY A 284 -30.33 -22.18 -1.40
C GLY A 284 -29.64 -23.54 -1.32
N GLY A 285 -28.31 -23.54 -1.13
CA GLY A 285 -27.49 -24.75 -1.06
C GLY A 285 -27.04 -25.32 -2.40
N ASP A 286 -27.31 -24.64 -3.52
CA ASP A 286 -26.82 -25.05 -4.84
C ASP A 286 -25.39 -24.55 -5.07
N LEU A 287 -24.42 -25.47 -4.88
CA LEU A 287 -23.00 -25.26 -5.16
C LEU A 287 -22.53 -26.31 -6.16
N GLU A 288 -21.80 -25.86 -7.18
CA GLU A 288 -21.15 -26.77 -8.13
C GLU A 288 -19.77 -27.19 -7.61
N ASP A 289 -19.67 -28.47 -7.26
CA ASP A 289 -18.44 -29.14 -6.86
C ASP A 289 -17.49 -29.33 -8.06
N ARG A 290 -16.24 -28.85 -7.93
CA ARG A 290 -15.13 -29.07 -8.85
C ARG A 290 -13.88 -29.60 -8.12
N PHE A 291 -14.05 -30.55 -7.21
CA PHE A 291 -12.96 -31.16 -6.46
C PHE A 291 -12.38 -32.37 -7.20
N GLU A 292 -11.06 -32.48 -7.24
CA GLU A 292 -10.37 -33.71 -7.61
C GLU A 292 -9.97 -34.49 -6.35
N ASP A 293 -10.09 -35.81 -6.39
CA ASP A 293 -9.66 -36.65 -5.26
C ASP A 293 -8.15 -36.54 -5.06
N ARG A 294 -7.74 -36.22 -3.83
CA ARG A 294 -6.31 -36.13 -3.48
C ARG A 294 -5.70 -37.52 -3.32
N GLY A 295 -4.65 -37.77 -4.10
CA GLY A 295 -3.75 -38.91 -3.92
C GLY A 295 -2.45 -38.51 -3.20
N GLY A 296 -1.76 -39.48 -2.61
CA GLY A 296 -0.44 -39.27 -2.04
C GLY A 296 -0.18 -40.11 -0.78
N THR A 297 1.10 -40.32 -0.48
CA THR A 297 1.52 -41.14 0.67
C THR A 297 2.20 -40.33 1.77
N SER A 298 2.59 -39.07 1.50
CA SER A 298 3.24 -38.20 2.48
C SER A 298 2.26 -37.67 3.53
N ALA A 299 2.77 -37.25 4.69
CA ALA A 299 1.94 -36.68 5.76
C ALA A 299 1.19 -35.43 5.29
N ARG A 300 1.84 -34.56 4.50
CA ARG A 300 1.22 -33.38 3.87
C ARG A 300 0.03 -33.77 2.98
N GLU A 301 0.20 -34.74 2.09
CA GLU A 301 -0.86 -35.13 1.14
C GLU A 301 -2.04 -35.76 1.87
N ARG A 302 -1.77 -36.63 2.86
CA ARG A 302 -2.82 -37.21 3.71
C ARG A 302 -3.57 -36.12 4.49
N LEU A 303 -2.86 -35.17 5.09
CA LEU A 303 -3.49 -34.05 5.78
C LEU A 303 -4.41 -33.24 4.85
N LEU A 304 -3.97 -32.97 3.62
CA LEU A 304 -4.80 -32.25 2.65
C LEU A 304 -6.02 -33.06 2.20
N ALA A 305 -5.87 -34.39 2.04
CA ALA A 305 -6.99 -35.29 1.74
C ALA A 305 -7.99 -35.38 2.90
N ASP A 306 -7.50 -35.48 4.14
CA ASP A 306 -8.31 -35.50 5.36
C ASP A 306 -9.11 -34.19 5.50
N VAL A 307 -8.48 -33.04 5.20
CA VAL A 307 -9.16 -31.73 5.17
C VAL A 307 -10.23 -31.67 4.09
N GLN A 308 -9.94 -32.17 2.88
CA GLN A 308 -10.87 -32.20 1.76
C GLN A 308 -12.12 -33.05 2.05
N GLN A 309 -11.94 -34.18 2.73
CA GLN A 309 -13.01 -35.14 3.07
C GLN A 309 -13.61 -34.93 4.47
N ARG A 310 -13.19 -33.88 5.19
CA ARG A 310 -13.57 -33.65 6.59
C ARG A 310 -13.34 -34.89 7.50
N ALA A 311 -12.26 -35.62 7.25
CA ALA A 311 -11.96 -36.85 7.95
C ALA A 311 -10.97 -36.63 9.12
N ALA A 312 -11.15 -37.38 10.20
CA ALA A 312 -10.13 -37.45 11.25
C ALA A 312 -8.90 -38.22 10.73
N PRO A 313 -7.67 -37.78 11.07
CA PRO A 313 -6.47 -38.48 10.67
C PRO A 313 -6.51 -39.94 11.12
N SER A 314 -6.33 -40.87 10.17
CA SER A 314 -6.42 -42.30 10.43
C SER A 314 -5.16 -43.05 9.99
N GLY A 315 -4.86 -44.15 10.67
CA GLY A 315 -3.72 -45.01 10.37
C GLY A 315 -2.38 -44.56 11.01
N PRO A 316 -1.29 -45.30 10.71
CA PRO A 316 0.03 -44.98 11.25
C PRO A 316 0.60 -43.71 10.61
N PRO A 317 1.53 -43.01 11.31
CA PRO A 317 2.24 -41.87 10.77
C PRO A 317 2.85 -42.17 9.39
N ALA A 318 2.74 -41.22 8.46
CA ALA A 318 3.38 -41.35 7.16
C ALA A 318 4.91 -41.40 7.30
N ALA A 319 5.56 -42.22 6.47
CA ALA A 319 7.02 -42.34 6.49
C ALA A 319 7.72 -41.05 6.03
N GLU A 320 7.13 -40.35 5.06
CA GLU A 320 7.61 -39.06 4.57
C GLU A 320 6.70 -37.93 5.03
N ALA A 321 7.28 -36.85 5.56
CA ALA A 321 6.51 -35.70 6.02
C ALA A 321 5.94 -34.86 4.86
N GLY A 322 6.65 -34.76 3.73
CA GLY A 322 6.29 -33.86 2.63
C GLY A 322 6.42 -32.37 2.97
N VAL A 323 6.98 -32.05 4.14
CA VAL A 323 7.32 -30.70 4.62
C VAL A 323 8.66 -30.78 5.34
N THR A 324 9.50 -29.77 5.14
CA THR A 324 10.81 -29.65 5.80
C THR A 324 10.83 -28.35 6.60
N VAL A 325 11.30 -28.44 7.85
CA VAL A 325 11.47 -27.27 8.73
C VAL A 325 12.96 -27.07 8.94
N LEU A 326 13.45 -25.86 8.64
CA LEU A 326 14.86 -25.49 8.73
C LEU A 326 15.03 -24.39 9.78
N ALA A 327 15.86 -24.64 10.79
CA ALA A 327 16.24 -23.62 11.76
C ALA A 327 17.48 -22.87 11.26
N CYS A 328 17.37 -21.56 11.10
CA CYS A 328 18.46 -20.70 10.62
C CYS A 328 18.89 -19.69 11.70
N PRO A 329 20.19 -19.37 11.82
CA PRO A 329 20.69 -18.50 12.89
C PRO A 329 20.43 -16.99 12.65
N SER A 330 20.01 -16.61 11.44
CA SER A 330 19.68 -15.22 11.07
C SER A 330 18.88 -15.18 9.78
N SER A 331 18.13 -14.09 9.55
CA SER A 331 17.36 -13.85 8.32
C SER A 331 18.21 -13.95 7.05
N ARG A 332 19.49 -13.52 7.13
CA ARG A 332 20.46 -13.68 6.03
C ARG A 332 20.69 -15.14 5.68
N ARG A 333 21.03 -15.94 6.68
CA ARG A 333 21.30 -17.38 6.49
C ARG A 333 20.05 -18.14 6.08
N GLU A 334 18.88 -17.68 6.53
CA GLU A 334 17.59 -18.21 6.10
C GLU A 334 17.36 -18.02 4.60
N ILE A 335 17.56 -16.80 4.08
CA ILE A 335 17.45 -16.53 2.65
C ILE A 335 18.51 -17.27 1.83
N GLU A 336 19.75 -17.34 2.29
CA GLU A 336 20.80 -18.13 1.62
C GLU A 336 20.43 -19.62 1.57
N ALA A 337 19.85 -20.16 2.64
CA ALA A 337 19.37 -21.54 2.70
C ALA A 337 18.18 -21.77 1.74
N ILE A 338 17.22 -20.84 1.70
CA ILE A 338 16.09 -20.88 0.76
C ILE A 338 16.57 -20.84 -0.69
N ALA A 339 17.54 -19.97 -1.01
CA ALA A 339 18.11 -19.86 -2.35
C ALA A 339 18.83 -21.17 -2.76
N ALA A 340 19.66 -21.73 -1.86
CA ALA A 340 20.34 -22.99 -2.10
C ALA A 340 19.36 -24.17 -2.28
N GLU A 341 18.30 -24.23 -1.46
CA GLU A 341 17.27 -25.25 -1.58
C GLU A 341 16.46 -25.11 -2.88
N THR A 342 16.13 -23.88 -3.27
CA THR A 342 15.48 -23.59 -4.55
C THR A 342 16.34 -24.08 -5.71
N ARG A 343 17.65 -23.81 -5.68
CA ARG A 343 18.57 -24.31 -6.71
C ARG A 343 18.59 -25.83 -6.75
N ARG A 344 18.70 -26.47 -5.57
CA ARG A 344 18.70 -27.94 -5.45
C ARG A 344 17.44 -28.56 -6.05
N LEU A 345 16.27 -27.96 -5.81
CA LEU A 345 15.00 -28.43 -6.38
C LEU A 345 14.96 -28.30 -7.92
N LEU A 346 15.43 -27.17 -8.45
CA LEU A 346 15.52 -26.94 -9.90
C LEU A 346 16.52 -27.89 -10.58
N ASP A 347 17.61 -28.25 -9.90
CA ASP A 347 18.59 -29.23 -10.40
C ASP A 347 18.06 -30.66 -10.39
N ALA A 348 17.22 -30.99 -9.39
CA ALA A 348 16.68 -32.34 -9.23
C ALA A 348 15.54 -32.66 -10.19
N ASP A 349 14.71 -31.66 -10.55
CA ASP A 349 13.56 -31.85 -11.43
C ASP A 349 13.61 -30.91 -12.66
N PRO A 350 13.95 -31.45 -13.86
CA PRO A 350 13.96 -30.67 -15.10
C PRO A 350 12.61 -30.07 -15.52
N LYS A 351 11.49 -30.57 -14.98
CA LYS A 351 10.15 -30.04 -15.25
C LYS A 351 9.79 -28.87 -14.32
N LEU A 352 10.53 -28.68 -13.23
CA LEU A 352 10.32 -27.59 -12.31
C LEU A 352 10.95 -26.32 -12.88
N HIS A 353 10.16 -25.26 -12.96
CA HIS A 353 10.62 -23.95 -13.38
C HIS A 353 10.61 -22.99 -12.20
N ALA A 354 11.52 -22.01 -12.21
CA ALA A 354 11.64 -21.04 -11.10
C ALA A 354 10.33 -20.32 -10.79
N HIS A 355 9.50 -20.03 -11.80
CA HIS A 355 8.20 -19.36 -11.63
C HIS A 355 7.12 -20.24 -10.97
N HIS A 356 7.37 -21.55 -10.78
CA HIS A 356 6.51 -22.45 -10.00
C HIS A 356 6.87 -22.45 -8.51
N ILE A 357 7.96 -21.80 -8.12
CA ILE A 357 8.43 -21.72 -6.74
C ILE A 357 8.08 -20.33 -6.21
N ALA A 358 7.37 -20.29 -5.09
CA ALA A 358 7.05 -19.06 -4.38
C ALA A 358 7.70 -19.07 -3.01
N VAL A 359 8.34 -17.95 -2.65
CA VAL A 359 8.88 -17.72 -1.31
C VAL A 359 7.99 -16.71 -0.62
N TRP A 360 7.36 -17.14 0.47
CA TRP A 360 6.52 -16.27 1.29
C TRP A 360 7.30 -15.86 2.54
N ILE A 361 7.46 -14.56 2.75
CA ILE A 361 8.12 -14.01 3.93
C ILE A 361 7.04 -13.56 4.91
N ALA A 362 7.02 -14.17 6.09
CA ALA A 362 6.18 -13.73 7.19
C ALA A 362 7.02 -12.86 8.13
N GLY A 363 6.82 -11.53 8.12
CA GLY A 363 7.52 -10.61 9.03
C GLY A 363 7.98 -9.33 8.36
N ASP A 364 9.13 -8.82 8.82
CA ASP A 364 9.75 -7.60 8.30
C ASP A 364 10.35 -7.85 6.91
N ALA A 365 9.57 -7.54 5.88
CA ALA A 365 9.96 -7.77 4.49
C ALA A 365 11.24 -7.02 4.11
N GLU A 366 11.47 -5.81 4.63
CA GLU A 366 12.61 -4.97 4.23
C GLU A 366 13.95 -5.66 4.50
N GLN A 367 14.07 -6.32 5.67
CA GLN A 367 15.28 -7.05 6.03
C GLN A 367 15.63 -8.17 5.03
N TYR A 368 14.61 -8.86 4.53
CA TYR A 368 14.76 -9.96 3.59
C TYR A 368 14.99 -9.45 2.17
N LEU A 369 14.22 -8.44 1.73
CA LEU A 369 14.29 -7.87 0.38
C LEU A 369 15.69 -7.34 0.05
N ALA A 370 16.36 -6.67 1.01
CA ALA A 370 17.70 -6.12 0.82
C ALA A 370 18.77 -7.17 0.47
N GLN A 371 18.55 -8.45 0.83
CA GLN A 371 19.55 -9.52 0.68
C GLN A 371 19.10 -10.62 -0.30
N ALA A 372 17.79 -10.72 -0.58
CA ALA A 372 17.20 -11.73 -1.44
C ALA A 372 17.86 -11.78 -2.81
N THR A 373 17.94 -10.65 -3.51
CA THR A 373 18.53 -10.59 -4.86
C THR A 373 19.96 -11.14 -4.88
N SER A 374 20.82 -10.67 -3.97
CA SER A 374 22.21 -11.12 -3.90
C SER A 374 22.34 -12.61 -3.57
N ALA A 375 21.48 -13.16 -2.71
CA ALA A 375 21.54 -14.56 -2.32
C ALA A 375 21.09 -15.49 -3.46
N PHE A 376 20.03 -15.11 -4.18
CA PHE A 376 19.53 -15.86 -5.33
C PHE A 376 20.47 -15.76 -6.55
N ASP A 377 21.05 -14.59 -6.78
CA ASP A 377 22.06 -14.39 -7.83
C ASP A 377 23.30 -15.26 -7.59
N ALA A 378 23.74 -15.41 -6.34
CA ALA A 378 24.89 -16.23 -5.97
C ALA A 378 24.73 -17.72 -6.34
N VAL A 379 23.48 -18.21 -6.40
CA VAL A 379 23.16 -19.58 -6.82
C VAL A 379 22.63 -19.66 -8.27
N GLY A 380 22.61 -18.53 -8.99
CA GLY A 380 22.15 -18.46 -10.38
C GLY A 380 20.67 -18.78 -10.55
N VAL A 381 19.83 -18.44 -9.56
CA VAL A 381 18.37 -18.61 -9.63
C VAL A 381 17.72 -17.24 -9.81
N PRO A 382 16.90 -17.03 -10.86
CA PRO A 382 16.22 -15.76 -11.05
C PRO A 382 15.19 -15.52 -9.94
N CYS A 383 15.22 -14.34 -9.34
CA CYS A 383 14.29 -13.93 -8.29
C CYS A 383 13.54 -12.66 -8.69
N HIS A 384 12.23 -12.64 -8.47
CA HIS A 384 11.39 -11.46 -8.68
C HIS A 384 10.70 -11.10 -7.37
N LEU A 385 11.02 -9.92 -6.85
CA LEU A 385 10.43 -9.40 -5.62
C LEU A 385 9.06 -8.79 -5.93
N VAL A 386 8.06 -9.17 -5.14
CA VAL A 386 6.68 -8.67 -5.23
C VAL A 386 6.43 -7.80 -3.99
N ASP A 387 5.72 -6.69 -4.17
CA ASP A 387 5.38 -5.72 -3.11
C ASP A 387 6.57 -5.02 -2.44
N ALA A 388 7.70 -4.89 -3.15
CA ALA A 388 8.84 -4.09 -2.68
C ALA A 388 8.47 -2.59 -2.51
N PRO A 389 9.06 -1.89 -1.51
CA PRO A 389 8.87 -0.46 -1.28
C PRO A 389 9.12 0.39 -2.54
N ILE A 390 8.57 1.61 -2.58
CA ILE A 390 8.70 2.53 -3.72
C ILE A 390 10.17 2.82 -4.07
N ASP A 391 11.07 2.80 -3.08
CA ASP A 391 12.51 3.02 -3.28
C ASP A 391 13.13 1.98 -4.23
N ASP A 392 12.56 0.77 -4.31
CA ASP A 392 12.98 -0.28 -5.25
C ASP A 392 12.33 -0.16 -6.64
N ARG A 393 11.39 0.78 -6.85
CA ARG A 393 10.70 0.97 -8.14
C ARG A 393 11.46 1.84 -9.14
N GLY A 394 12.58 2.42 -8.72
CA GLY A 394 13.54 3.08 -9.61
C GLY A 394 14.16 4.35 -9.01
N ARG A 395 15.38 4.65 -9.45
CA ARG A 395 16.20 5.77 -8.97
C ARG A 395 15.50 7.14 -9.05
N ILE A 396 14.57 7.34 -9.97
CA ILE A 396 13.84 8.61 -10.09
C ILE A 396 12.87 8.81 -8.91
N ALA A 397 12.15 7.76 -8.49
CA ALA A 397 11.23 7.85 -7.36
C ALA A 397 11.99 8.14 -6.05
N GLU A 398 13.12 7.47 -5.85
CA GLU A 398 14.04 7.72 -4.73
C GLU A 398 14.50 9.19 -4.69
N ALA A 399 14.92 9.75 -5.85
CA ALA A 399 15.32 11.15 -5.95
C ALA A 399 14.18 12.12 -5.61
N MET A 400 12.96 11.85 -6.09
CA MET A 400 11.79 12.67 -5.83
C MET A 400 11.42 12.67 -4.34
N LEU A 401 11.47 11.51 -3.68
CA LEU A 401 11.21 11.41 -2.24
C LEU A 401 12.27 12.17 -1.43
N ALA A 402 13.56 12.00 -1.76
CA ALA A 402 14.63 12.74 -1.11
C ALA A 402 14.48 14.27 -1.26
N LEU A 403 13.99 14.76 -2.40
CA LEU A 403 13.67 16.18 -2.62
C LEU A 403 12.49 16.65 -1.75
N LEU A 404 11.42 15.86 -1.66
CA LEU A 404 10.22 16.20 -0.90
C LEU A 404 10.41 16.13 0.63
N GLU A 405 11.45 15.44 1.10
CA GLU A 405 11.82 15.37 2.52
C GLU A 405 12.59 16.62 3.01
N LEU A 406 13.27 17.35 2.10
CA LEU A 406 14.07 18.53 2.45
C LEU A 406 13.32 19.62 3.24
N PRO A 407 12.08 20.02 2.87
CA PRO A 407 11.34 21.07 3.57
C PRO A 407 11.04 20.75 5.04
N THR A 408 10.96 19.47 5.39
CA THR A 408 10.72 18.99 6.75
C THR A 408 12.00 18.54 7.46
N SER A 409 13.14 18.58 6.78
CA SER A 409 14.44 18.20 7.33
C SER A 409 15.07 19.33 8.13
N GLY A 410 16.07 19.01 8.96
CA GLY A 410 16.93 20.01 9.59
C GLY A 410 17.98 20.60 8.64
N MET A 411 17.89 20.32 7.34
CA MET A 411 18.90 20.64 6.32
C MET A 411 20.29 20.17 6.76
N ALA A 412 20.37 18.99 7.38
CA ALA A 412 21.63 18.42 7.81
C ALA A 412 22.50 18.07 6.60
N ARG A 413 23.80 17.92 6.82
CA ARG A 413 24.76 17.50 5.80
C ARG A 413 24.26 16.29 5.00
N ARG A 414 23.73 15.27 5.69
CA ARG A 414 23.23 14.03 5.06
C ARG A 414 22.02 14.28 4.15
N ASP A 415 21.16 15.23 4.51
CA ASP A 415 19.87 15.45 3.83
C ASP A 415 20.12 16.05 2.45
N LEU A 416 20.92 17.12 2.39
CA LEU A 416 21.25 17.78 1.12
C LEU A 416 22.22 16.96 0.25
N LEU A 417 23.22 16.30 0.86
CA LEU A 417 24.14 15.44 0.10
C LEU A 417 23.41 14.24 -0.50
N ARG A 418 22.42 13.65 0.18
CA ARG A 418 21.61 12.55 -0.36
C ARG A 418 20.98 12.96 -1.69
N VAL A 419 20.44 14.16 -1.79
CA VAL A 419 19.86 14.70 -3.04
C VAL A 419 20.95 15.05 -4.05
N MET A 420 21.94 15.86 -3.67
CA MET A 420 22.94 16.40 -4.59
C MET A 420 23.81 15.32 -5.23
N THR A 421 24.15 14.27 -4.48
CA THR A 421 24.98 13.15 -4.96
C THR A 421 24.16 12.02 -5.58
N HIS A 422 22.83 12.17 -5.65
CA HIS A 422 21.98 11.16 -6.22
C HIS A 422 22.27 11.00 -7.74
N PRO A 423 22.41 9.77 -8.27
CA PRO A 423 22.77 9.54 -9.67
C PRO A 423 21.85 10.22 -10.69
N ALA A 424 20.56 10.36 -10.39
CA ALA A 424 19.62 11.08 -11.27
C ALA A 424 19.91 12.58 -11.36
N VAL A 425 20.43 13.20 -10.29
CA VAL A 425 20.83 14.61 -10.27
C VAL A 425 22.18 14.76 -10.97
N LEU A 426 23.14 13.89 -10.64
CA LEU A 426 24.48 13.91 -11.24
C LEU A 426 24.49 13.63 -12.74
N ALA A 427 23.49 12.90 -13.26
CA ALA A 427 23.33 12.69 -14.70
C ALA A 427 23.21 14.01 -15.49
N GLY A 428 22.69 15.09 -14.87
CA GLY A 428 22.64 16.43 -15.46
C GLY A 428 23.96 17.21 -15.36
N HIS A 429 24.96 16.69 -14.65
CA HIS A 429 26.21 17.36 -14.32
C HIS A 429 27.42 16.43 -14.50
N PRO A 430 27.77 16.03 -15.74
CA PRO A 430 28.81 15.02 -16.00
C PRO A 430 30.23 15.45 -15.60
N HIS A 431 30.46 16.75 -15.36
CA HIS A 431 31.73 17.32 -14.90
C HIS A 431 31.92 17.26 -13.38
N VAL A 432 30.97 16.70 -12.64
CA VAL A 432 30.99 16.64 -11.18
C VAL A 432 31.50 15.28 -10.69
N ASP A 433 32.45 15.31 -9.75
CA ASP A 433 32.78 14.18 -8.88
C ASP A 433 32.08 14.35 -7.52
N ALA A 434 31.17 13.44 -7.19
CA ALA A 434 30.44 13.45 -5.92
C ALA A 434 31.39 13.37 -4.70
N ALA A 435 32.53 12.68 -4.83
CA ALA A 435 33.49 12.56 -3.74
C ALA A 435 34.14 13.90 -3.40
N ASP A 436 34.34 14.78 -4.39
CA ASP A 436 34.82 16.15 -4.18
C ASP A 436 33.79 16.96 -3.37
N TRP A 437 32.50 16.84 -3.66
CA TRP A 437 31.44 17.52 -2.92
C TRP A 437 31.39 17.07 -1.46
N VAL A 438 31.44 15.76 -1.21
CA VAL A 438 31.48 15.21 0.16
C VAL A 438 32.68 15.75 0.94
N ARG A 439 33.87 15.77 0.32
CA ARG A 439 35.11 16.33 0.92
C ARG A 439 35.03 17.84 1.17
N TRP A 440 34.45 18.59 0.24
CA TRP A 440 34.26 20.04 0.42
C TRP A 440 33.31 20.32 1.57
N THR A 441 32.18 19.61 1.66
CA THR A 441 31.23 19.80 2.76
C THR A 441 31.90 19.59 4.12
N GLU A 442 32.81 18.62 4.25
CA GLU A 442 33.63 18.41 5.46
C GLU A 442 34.60 19.56 5.73
N ARG A 443 35.40 19.94 4.73
CA ARG A 443 36.43 21.01 4.87
C ARG A 443 35.82 22.38 5.15
N LEU A 444 34.63 22.63 4.58
CA LEU A 444 33.83 23.81 4.84
C LEU A 444 33.19 23.80 6.24
N GLY A 445 33.21 22.66 6.94
CA GLY A 445 32.67 22.51 8.28
C GLY A 445 31.16 22.61 8.32
N ILE A 446 30.46 22.22 7.25
CA ILE A 446 29.00 22.25 7.18
C ILE A 446 28.44 21.05 7.98
N ALA A 447 27.50 21.34 8.89
CA ALA A 447 26.83 20.34 9.71
C ALA A 447 25.32 20.33 9.48
N HIS A 448 24.63 21.47 9.66
CA HIS A 448 23.18 21.58 9.50
C HIS A 448 22.72 23.04 9.35
N GLY A 449 21.52 23.21 8.80
CA GLY A 449 20.88 24.51 8.60
C GLY A 449 21.28 25.18 7.28
N ALA A 450 20.29 25.78 6.60
CA ALA A 450 20.51 26.50 5.35
C ALA A 450 21.37 27.77 5.57
N ASP A 451 21.06 28.53 6.62
CA ASP A 451 21.70 29.79 6.98
C ASP A 451 21.85 29.94 8.51
N ALA A 452 22.35 31.11 8.94
CA ALA A 452 22.54 31.42 10.35
C ALA A 452 21.23 31.46 11.17
N GLN A 453 20.07 31.70 10.53
CA GLN A 453 18.79 31.72 11.24
C GLN A 453 18.41 30.34 11.76
N ALA A 454 18.87 29.28 11.09
CA ALA A 454 18.64 27.91 11.51
C ALA A 454 19.26 27.56 12.88
N HIS A 455 20.19 28.38 13.39
CA HIS A 455 20.86 28.16 14.68
C HIS A 455 20.30 29.02 15.82
N HIS A 456 19.31 29.88 15.55
CA HIS A 456 18.70 30.75 16.56
C HIS A 456 18.05 29.93 17.69
N GLY A 457 18.26 30.32 18.96
CA GLY A 457 17.76 29.59 20.12
C GLY A 457 18.51 28.29 20.43
N THR A 458 19.64 28.05 19.76
CA THR A 458 20.53 26.90 20.03
C THR A 458 21.87 27.38 20.58
N TYR A 459 22.70 26.45 21.07
CA TYR A 459 24.07 26.74 21.50
C TYR A 459 24.99 27.23 20.36
N LEU A 460 24.54 27.17 19.10
CA LEU A 460 25.28 27.62 17.92
C LEU A 460 24.97 29.07 17.52
N GLU A 461 24.02 29.73 18.17
CA GLU A 461 23.63 31.12 17.86
C GLU A 461 24.81 32.10 17.99
N GLU A 462 25.74 31.83 18.91
CA GLU A 462 26.98 32.61 19.08
C GLU A 462 27.99 32.45 17.93
N PHE A 463 27.75 31.51 17.00
CA PHE A 463 28.63 31.19 15.87
C PHE A 463 27.91 31.38 14.52
N PRO A 464 27.40 32.57 14.19
CA PRO A 464 26.54 32.82 13.02
C PRO A 464 27.23 32.62 11.65
N ASN A 465 28.54 32.39 11.64
CA ASN A 465 29.36 32.18 10.44
C ASN A 465 29.94 30.76 10.39
N HIS A 466 29.32 29.78 11.05
CA HIS A 466 29.83 28.41 11.11
C HIS A 466 28.71 27.40 10.92
N PHE A 467 29.06 26.20 10.47
CA PHE A 467 28.22 25.00 10.49
C PHE A 467 26.98 24.95 9.57
N HIS A 468 26.62 26.04 8.87
CA HIS A 468 25.49 26.09 7.93
C HIS A 468 25.92 26.17 6.46
N TRP A 469 25.00 25.85 5.54
CA TRP A 469 25.27 25.74 4.10
C TRP A 469 25.67 27.07 3.43
N ASP A 470 24.98 28.18 3.71
CA ASP A 470 25.29 29.48 3.10
C ASP A 470 26.73 29.94 3.38
N GLN A 471 27.24 29.68 4.58
CA GLN A 471 28.65 29.96 4.91
C GLN A 471 29.58 29.13 4.03
N GLY A 472 29.33 27.83 3.90
CA GLY A 472 30.23 26.96 3.16
C GLY A 472 30.26 27.34 1.68
N VAL A 473 29.11 27.67 1.10
CA VAL A 473 29.02 28.19 -0.27
C VAL A 473 29.79 29.50 -0.43
N ARG A 474 29.71 30.43 0.51
CA ARG A 474 30.47 31.68 0.48
C ARG A 474 31.97 31.44 0.56
N ARG A 475 32.43 30.55 1.45
CA ARG A 475 33.85 30.18 1.59
C ARG A 475 34.39 29.52 0.32
N LEU A 476 33.60 28.66 -0.32
CA LEU A 476 33.92 28.01 -1.58
C LEU A 476 34.01 29.03 -2.73
N ALA A 477 33.04 29.94 -2.82
CA ALA A 477 33.02 31.01 -3.82
C ALA A 477 34.21 31.98 -3.64
N LEU A 478 34.53 32.36 -2.41
CA LEU A 478 35.72 33.18 -2.11
C LEU A 478 37.01 32.50 -2.56
N GLY A 479 37.13 31.19 -2.31
CA GLY A 479 38.30 30.41 -2.72
C GLY A 479 38.49 30.29 -4.24
N ALA A 480 37.44 30.50 -5.04
CA ALA A 480 37.56 30.59 -6.50
C ALA A 480 38.27 31.88 -6.96
N PHE A 481 38.14 32.98 -6.22
CA PHE A 481 38.73 34.28 -6.56
C PHE A 481 40.03 34.56 -5.82
N MET A 482 40.20 33.98 -4.63
CA MET A 482 41.35 34.20 -3.77
C MET A 482 42.38 33.08 -3.92
N VAL A 483 43.18 33.12 -5.01
CA VAL A 483 44.23 32.11 -5.35
C VAL A 483 45.62 32.55 -4.84
N GLY A 484 46.35 31.72 -4.08
CA GLY A 484 47.70 32.01 -3.54
C GLY A 484 47.98 31.48 -2.11
N ASP A 485 49.24 31.57 -1.63
CA ASP A 485 49.75 30.85 -0.44
C ASP A 485 48.88 31.00 0.83
N ARG A 486 48.39 29.85 1.31
CA ARG A 486 47.45 29.70 2.44
C ARG A 486 48.01 30.21 3.78
N ALA A 487 49.33 30.30 3.91
CA ALA A 487 50.03 30.66 5.15
C ALA A 487 49.99 32.16 5.48
N GLU A 488 49.69 33.04 4.52
CA GLU A 488 49.70 34.50 4.71
C GLU A 488 48.31 35.15 4.68
N ARG A 489 47.23 34.35 4.53
CA ARG A 489 45.86 34.87 4.38
C ARG A 489 45.04 34.65 5.65
N GLY A 490 44.77 35.75 6.34
CA GLY A 490 43.71 35.79 7.35
C GLY A 490 42.32 35.64 6.73
N PRO A 491 41.27 35.57 7.56
CA PRO A 491 39.90 35.47 7.06
C PRO A 491 39.53 36.69 6.21
N ALA A 492 38.79 36.46 5.13
CA ALA A 492 38.22 37.53 4.32
C ALA A 492 37.06 38.17 5.09
N ARG A 493 37.09 39.50 5.20
CA ARG A 493 35.99 40.28 5.77
C ARG A 493 35.11 40.83 4.66
N ILE A 494 33.87 40.36 4.60
CA ILE A 494 32.82 40.90 3.73
C ILE A 494 31.73 41.47 4.64
N GLN A 495 31.66 42.80 4.77
CA GLN A 495 30.78 43.47 5.72
C GLN A 495 31.01 42.96 7.16
N ALA A 496 29.98 42.41 7.81
CA ALA A 496 30.06 41.83 9.15
C ALA A 496 30.53 40.36 9.16
N LEU A 497 30.73 39.74 7.99
CA LEU A 497 31.09 38.33 7.86
C LEU A 497 32.61 38.17 7.81
N GLU A 498 33.14 37.29 8.64
CA GLU A 498 34.56 36.91 8.66
C GLU A 498 34.66 35.44 8.25
N LEU A 499 35.15 35.17 7.03
CA LEU A 499 35.11 33.86 6.40
C LEU A 499 36.48 33.45 5.86
N SER A 500 36.90 32.22 6.15
CA SER A 500 38.15 31.67 5.61
C SER A 500 37.91 31.02 4.24
N PRO A 501 38.55 31.50 3.16
CA PRO A 501 38.34 30.95 1.82
C PRO A 501 38.79 29.49 1.72
N GLU A 502 38.07 28.69 0.93
CA GLU A 502 38.42 27.31 0.64
C GLU A 502 39.02 27.21 -0.75
N GLU A 503 40.35 27.14 -0.85
CA GLU A 503 41.07 27.22 -2.11
C GLU A 503 40.66 26.11 -3.09
N LEU A 504 40.34 26.53 -4.32
CA LEU A 504 39.92 25.67 -5.41
C LEU A 504 40.97 25.62 -6.50
N ARG A 505 41.21 24.42 -7.02
CA ARG A 505 42.04 24.27 -8.23
C ARG A 505 41.25 24.72 -9.47
N PRO A 506 41.90 25.20 -10.54
CA PRO A 506 41.21 25.66 -11.75
C PRO A 506 40.26 24.63 -12.38
N ASP A 507 40.63 23.34 -12.34
CA ASP A 507 39.82 22.21 -12.82
C ASP A 507 38.56 21.96 -11.99
N GLN A 508 38.53 22.45 -10.75
CA GLN A 508 37.42 22.27 -9.81
C GLN A 508 36.36 23.38 -9.87
N LEU A 509 36.65 24.50 -10.54
CA LEU A 509 35.79 25.70 -10.54
C LEU A 509 34.37 25.40 -11.07
N ALA A 510 34.25 24.64 -12.15
CA ALA A 510 32.95 24.28 -12.73
C ALA A 510 32.11 23.41 -11.77
N SER A 511 32.75 22.43 -11.11
CA SER A 511 32.09 21.56 -10.12
C SER A 511 31.69 22.34 -8.87
N ALA A 512 32.55 23.24 -8.38
CA ALA A 512 32.27 24.11 -7.24
C ALA A 512 31.12 25.10 -7.51
N ALA A 513 31.03 25.64 -8.73
CA ALA A 513 29.90 26.46 -9.15
C ALA A 513 28.58 25.68 -9.13
N THR A 514 28.57 24.45 -9.67
CA THR A 514 27.40 23.57 -9.61
C THR A 514 27.01 23.23 -8.17
N TYR A 515 27.98 22.89 -7.31
CA TYR A 515 27.74 22.65 -5.89
C TYR A 515 27.05 23.86 -5.23
N ALA A 516 27.60 25.06 -5.41
CA ALA A 516 27.07 26.29 -4.85
C ALA A 516 25.65 26.60 -5.33
N LEU A 517 25.38 26.40 -6.63
CA LEU A 517 24.07 26.62 -7.23
C LEU A 517 23.01 25.64 -6.69
N LEU A 518 23.34 24.35 -6.62
CA LEU A 518 22.42 23.34 -6.09
C LEU A 518 22.11 23.59 -4.61
N VAL A 519 23.12 23.87 -3.79
CA VAL A 519 22.91 24.17 -2.37
C VAL A 519 21.94 25.34 -2.20
N ARG A 520 22.15 26.43 -2.96
CA ARG A 520 21.28 27.61 -2.88
C ARG A 520 19.87 27.33 -3.38
N SER A 521 19.74 26.76 -4.58
CA SER A 521 18.44 26.44 -5.16
C SER A 521 17.64 25.51 -4.26
N LEU A 522 18.23 24.39 -3.82
CA LEU A 522 17.55 23.43 -2.96
C LEU A 522 17.19 24.01 -1.60
N SER A 523 18.04 24.86 -1.02
CA SER A 523 17.73 25.53 0.25
C SER A 523 16.60 26.53 0.11
N ASP A 524 16.60 27.32 -0.97
CA ASP A 524 15.54 28.29 -1.25
C ASP A 524 14.21 27.59 -1.54
N ASP A 525 14.23 26.53 -2.37
CA ASP A 525 13.06 25.73 -2.70
C ASP A 525 12.50 25.02 -1.46
N ALA A 526 13.36 24.41 -0.63
CA ALA A 526 12.95 23.77 0.62
C ALA A 526 12.34 24.78 1.59
N ALA A 527 12.96 25.96 1.76
CA ALA A 527 12.44 27.01 2.63
C ALA A 527 11.15 27.65 2.11
N TRP A 528 10.97 27.71 0.78
CA TRP A 528 9.74 28.16 0.15
C TRP A 528 8.62 27.13 0.37
N LEU A 529 8.88 25.85 0.12
CA LEU A 529 7.94 24.75 0.34
C LEU A 529 7.51 24.65 1.81
N ALA A 530 8.45 24.72 2.75
CA ALA A 530 8.18 24.59 4.19
C ALA A 530 7.25 25.69 4.74
N ARG A 531 7.30 26.89 4.13
CA ARG A 531 6.48 28.04 4.53
C ARG A 531 5.18 28.14 3.74
N ARG A 532 5.04 27.41 2.64
CA ARG A 532 3.89 27.51 1.76
C ARG A 532 2.69 26.78 2.35
N GLU A 533 1.58 27.50 2.47
CA GLU A 533 0.26 26.91 2.66
C GLU A 533 -0.58 27.20 1.42
N ALA A 534 -1.18 26.16 0.85
CA ALA A 534 -1.97 26.24 -0.36
C ALA A 534 -3.08 25.17 -0.34
N THR A 535 -4.11 25.37 -1.16
CA THR A 535 -5.16 24.36 -1.37
C THR A 535 -4.57 23.15 -2.11
N LEU A 536 -5.22 21.99 -1.99
CA LEU A 536 -4.80 20.78 -2.70
C LEU A 536 -4.73 20.99 -4.22
N THR A 537 -5.65 21.77 -4.80
CA THR A 537 -5.61 22.12 -6.23
C THR A 537 -4.33 22.87 -6.59
N LYS A 538 -3.93 23.87 -5.79
CA LYS A 538 -2.70 24.63 -6.01
C LYS A 538 -1.45 23.78 -5.82
N TRP A 539 -1.47 22.85 -4.87
CA TRP A 539 -0.39 21.87 -4.71
C TRP A 539 -0.31 20.91 -5.90
N SER A 540 -1.45 20.46 -6.44
CA SER A 540 -1.48 19.63 -7.64
C SER A 540 -0.95 20.38 -8.86
N GLU A 541 -1.25 21.67 -9.03
CA GLU A 541 -0.71 22.48 -10.13
C GLU A 541 0.81 22.70 -10.01
N LEU A 542 1.33 22.73 -8.79
CA LEU A 542 2.76 22.91 -8.55
C LEU A 542 3.59 21.65 -8.83
N PHE A 543 3.02 20.48 -8.56
CA PHE A 543 3.69 19.17 -8.72
C PHE A 543 3.29 18.42 -10.00
N ALA A 544 2.38 18.97 -10.80
CA ALA A 544 2.04 18.48 -12.14
C ALA A 544 3.08 18.93 -13.17
#